data_AF-T0KQY4-F1
#
_entry.id   AF-T0KQY4-F1
#
_cell.length_a   1.000
_cell.length_b   1.000
_cell.length_c   1.000
_cell.angle_alpha   90.00
_cell.angle_beta   90.00
_cell.angle_gamma   90.00
#
_symmetry.space_group_name_H-M   'P 1'
#
loop_
_entity.id
_entity.type
_entity.pdbx_description
1 polymer ?
#
loop_
_entity_poly.entity_id
_entity_poly.type
_entity_poly.pdbx_seq_one_letter_code
_entity_poly.pdbx_strand_id
1 'polypeptide(L)'
;MIEEVVMRQDIALGDFLTIFVSSALVLVFGGFYVGIYTAVKVNLLKNWTMFLAYSFWMLTAYCLYLMGSLMHVGEFTAKALVVAAIGLLLLPHAVYFMQHQVHEENEH
;
A
#
# COMPACT_ATOMS: atom_id res chain seq x y z
N MET A 1 23.27 11.09 -36.92
CA MET A 1 22.21 10.57 -36.05
C MET A 1 22.16 11.49 -34.85
N ILE A 2 21.06 12.22 -34.66
CA ILE A 2 20.88 13.06 -33.48
C ILE A 2 20.53 12.07 -32.37
N GLU A 3 21.47 11.85 -31.46
CA GLU A 3 21.24 11.06 -30.26
C GLU A 3 20.22 11.83 -29.43
N GLU A 4 18.99 11.31 -29.40
CA GLU A 4 17.91 11.86 -28.60
C GLU A 4 18.29 11.61 -27.14
N VAL A 5 18.98 12.59 -26.54
CA VAL A 5 19.28 12.58 -25.11
C VAL A 5 17.95 12.66 -24.39
N VAL A 6 17.45 11.49 -23.96
CA VAL A 6 16.31 11.39 -23.06
C VAL A 6 16.72 12.06 -21.75
N MET A 7 16.40 13.35 -21.63
CA MET A 7 16.57 14.12 -20.41
C MET A 7 15.60 13.54 -19.36
N ARG A 8 16.05 12.51 -18.64
CA ARG A 8 15.32 12.00 -17.49
C ARG A 8 15.27 13.12 -16.46
N GLN A 9 14.09 13.43 -15.92
CA GLN A 9 14.03 14.26 -14.71
C GLN A 9 14.78 13.50 -13.62
N ASP A 10 16.00 13.94 -13.35
CA ASP A 10 16.81 13.37 -12.28
C ASP A 10 16.13 13.68 -10.95
N ILE A 11 16.05 12.66 -10.10
CA ILE A 11 15.59 12.83 -8.72
C ILE A 11 16.57 13.79 -8.04
N ALA A 12 16.06 14.88 -7.46
CA ALA A 12 16.90 15.80 -6.72
C ALA A 12 17.62 15.03 -5.59
N LEU A 13 18.93 15.21 -5.47
CA LEU A 13 19.75 14.52 -4.47
C LEU A 13 19.22 14.69 -3.02
N GLY A 14 18.56 15.82 -2.73
CA GLY A 14 17.91 16.08 -1.44
C GLY A 14 16.62 15.26 -1.20
N ASP A 15 15.94 14.83 -2.26
CA ASP A 15 14.67 14.11 -2.17
C ASP A 15 14.89 12.59 -2.09
N PHE A 16 16.07 12.10 -2.47
CA PHE A 16 16.40 10.68 -2.48
C PHE A 16 16.14 10.01 -1.12
N LEU A 17 16.61 10.60 -0.02
CA LEU A 17 16.43 10.02 1.31
C LEU A 17 14.95 9.93 1.68
N THR A 18 14.17 10.96 1.35
CA THR A 18 12.73 11.01 1.64
C THR A 18 11.97 9.98 0.82
N ILE A 19 12.31 9.82 -0.46
CA ILE A 19 11.74 8.79 -1.34
C ILE A 19 12.08 7.39 -0.82
N PHE A 20 13.34 7.15 -0.45
CA PHE A 20 13.78 5.87 0.09
C PHE A 20 13.05 5.52 1.39
N VAL A 21 13.03 6.45 2.36
CA VAL A 21 12.37 6.22 3.66
C VAL A 21 10.86 6.05 3.47
N SER A 22 10.20 6.87 2.65
CA SER A 22 8.76 6.73 2.39
C SER A 22 8.45 5.37 1.74
N SER A 23 9.24 4.92 0.77
CA SER A 23 9.07 3.59 0.15
C SER A 23 9.23 2.43 1.14
N ALA A 24 10.19 2.52 2.07
CA ALA A 24 10.35 1.54 3.13
C ALA A 24 9.14 1.55 4.09
N LEU A 25 8.65 2.73 4.45
CA LEU A 25 7.49 2.90 5.31
C LEU A 25 6.19 2.39 4.67
N VAL A 26 6.05 2.45 3.34
CA VAL A 26 4.92 1.81 2.62
C VAL A 26 4.85 0.32 2.95
N LEU A 27 5.99 -0.38 2.93
CA LEU A 27 6.05 -1.81 3.25
C LEU A 27 5.75 -2.08 4.72
N VAL A 28 6.35 -1.28 5.62
CA VAL A 28 6.17 -1.43 7.07
C VAL A 28 4.71 -1.20 7.46
N PHE A 29 4.13 -0.07 7.07
CA PHE A 29 2.74 0.26 7.38
C PHE A 29 1.75 -0.63 6.63
N GLY A 30 2.04 -1.01 5.39
CA GLY A 30 1.22 -1.95 4.63
C GLY A 30 1.19 -3.33 5.28
N GLY A 31 2.35 -3.80 5.75
CA GLY A 31 2.47 -5.04 6.53
C GLY A 31 1.69 -4.98 7.84
N PHE A 32 1.79 -3.87 8.59
CA PHE A 32 0.99 -3.68 9.81
C PHE A 32 -0.51 -3.66 9.52
N TYR A 33 -0.95 -2.99 8.46
CA TYR A 33 -2.34 -2.98 8.06
C TYR A 33 -2.86 -4.42 7.83
N VAL A 34 -2.19 -5.18 6.97
CA VAL A 34 -2.60 -6.56 6.65
C VAL A 34 -2.50 -7.45 7.88
N GLY A 35 -1.43 -7.32 8.67
CA GLY A 35 -1.18 -8.12 9.86
C GLY A 35 -2.23 -7.89 10.95
N ILE A 36 -2.55 -6.63 11.28
CA ILE A 36 -3.58 -6.30 12.27
C ILE A 36 -4.96 -6.70 11.75
N TYR A 37 -5.27 -6.44 10.47
CA TYR A 37 -6.53 -6.86 9.85
C TYR A 37 -6.74 -8.37 10.00
N THR A 38 -5.70 -9.15 9.66
CA THR A 38 -5.71 -10.60 9.75
C THR A 38 -5.89 -11.06 11.19
N ALA A 39 -5.09 -10.50 12.11
CA ALA A 39 -5.16 -10.82 13.54
C ALA A 39 -6.54 -10.54 14.15
N VAL A 40 -7.22 -9.47 13.73
CA VAL A 40 -8.61 -9.20 14.16
C VAL A 40 -9.57 -10.24 13.60
N LYS A 41 -9.46 -10.58 12.32
CA LYS A 41 -10.38 -11.53 11.66
C LYS A 41 -10.24 -12.97 12.14
N VAL A 42 -9.07 -13.38 12.60
CA VAL A 42 -8.84 -14.68 13.25
C VAL A 42 -9.08 -14.65 14.77
N ASN A 43 -9.67 -13.58 15.30
CA ASN A 43 -9.95 -13.39 16.74
C ASN A 43 -8.69 -13.39 17.64
N LEU A 44 -7.50 -13.13 17.11
CA LEU A 44 -6.28 -12.96 17.91
C LEU A 44 -6.22 -11.57 18.59
N LEU A 45 -6.84 -10.56 17.96
CA LEU A 45 -6.97 -9.20 18.49
C LEU A 45 -8.44 -8.79 18.61
N LYS A 46 -8.71 -7.82 19.50
CA LYS A 46 -10.06 -7.28 19.69
C LYS A 46 -10.52 -6.50 18.45
N ASN A 47 -11.81 -6.58 18.11
CA ASN A 47 -12.40 -5.85 16.99
C ASN A 47 -12.13 -4.33 17.00
N TRP A 48 -11.89 -3.71 18.16
CA TRP A 48 -11.55 -2.28 18.22
C TRP A 48 -10.20 -1.94 17.59
N THR A 49 -9.23 -2.88 17.54
CA THR A 49 -7.94 -2.64 16.86
C THR A 49 -8.08 -2.58 15.34
N MET A 50 -9.27 -2.84 14.79
CA MET A 50 -9.56 -2.65 13.37
C MET A 50 -9.39 -1.18 12.94
N PHE A 51 -9.75 -0.23 13.81
CA PHE A 51 -9.50 1.20 13.57
C PHE A 51 -8.01 1.50 13.39
N LEU A 52 -7.16 0.81 14.16
CA LEU A 52 -5.71 0.94 14.06
C LEU A 52 -5.19 0.40 12.73
N ALA A 53 -5.74 -0.72 12.24
CA ALA A 53 -5.40 -1.24 10.92
C ALA A 53 -5.68 -0.20 9.82
N TYR A 54 -6.87 0.38 9.79
CA TYR A 54 -7.20 1.42 8.80
C TYR A 54 -6.35 2.68 8.92
N SER A 55 -5.92 3.03 10.14
CA SER A 55 -4.95 4.11 10.35
C SER A 55 -3.62 3.79 9.66
N PHE A 56 -3.10 2.57 9.81
CA PHE A 56 -1.89 2.14 9.09
C PHE A 56 -2.05 2.15 7.58
N TRP A 57 -3.23 1.77 7.07
CA TRP A 57 -3.52 1.89 5.63
C TRP A 57 -3.47 3.36 5.15
N MET A 58 -4.05 4.29 5.91
CA MET A 58 -3.97 5.72 5.60
C MET A 58 -2.52 6.22 5.60
N LEU A 59 -1.69 5.77 6.56
CA LEU A 59 -0.26 6.09 6.56
C LEU A 59 0.45 5.52 5.32
N THR A 60 0.16 4.27 4.93
CA THR A 60 0.71 3.68 3.70
C THR A 60 0.33 4.50 2.47
N ALA A 61 -0.94 4.90 2.35
CA ALA A 61 -1.42 5.72 1.25
C ALA A 61 -0.72 7.09 1.23
N TYR A 62 -0.50 7.69 2.40
CA TYR A 62 0.24 8.95 2.52
C TYR A 62 1.71 8.80 2.10
N CYS A 63 2.38 7.71 2.50
CA CYS A 63 3.76 7.44 2.07
C CYS A 63 3.85 7.19 0.55
N LEU A 64 2.88 6.49 -0.04
CA LEU A 64 2.77 6.32 -1.49
C LEU A 64 2.60 7.68 -2.20
N TYR A 65 1.77 8.56 -1.66
CA TYR A 65 1.58 9.90 -2.18
C TYR A 65 2.86 10.74 -2.12
N LEU A 66 3.55 10.76 -0.97
CA LEU A 66 4.81 11.49 -0.81
C LEU A 66 5.88 11.01 -1.80
N MET A 67 6.07 9.69 -1.88
CA MET A 67 7.01 9.09 -2.82
C MET A 67 6.68 9.47 -4.27
N GLY A 68 5.40 9.35 -4.65
CA GLY A 68 4.94 9.72 -5.99
C GLY A 68 5.15 11.21 -6.31
N SER A 69 4.85 12.09 -5.36
CA SER A 69 5.03 13.53 -5.55
C SER A 69 6.50 13.91 -5.74
N LEU A 70 7.40 13.34 -4.93
CA LEU A 70 8.83 13.67 -4.96
C LEU A 70 9.56 13.05 -6.16
N MET A 71 9.14 11.86 -6.60
CA MET A 71 9.69 11.22 -7.80
C MET A 71 9.29 11.92 -9.10
N HIS A 72 8.44 12.94 -9.05
CA HIS A 72 7.87 13.60 -10.24
C HIS A 72 7.33 12.57 -11.25
N VAL A 73 6.68 11.52 -10.74
CA VAL A 73 6.23 10.43 -11.60
C VAL A 73 5.17 10.93 -12.58
N GLY A 74 5.27 10.46 -13.83
CA GLY A 74 4.28 10.77 -14.85
C GLY A 74 2.87 10.35 -14.43
N GLU A 75 1.86 10.96 -15.04
CA GLU A 75 0.44 10.75 -14.67
C GLU A 75 0.03 9.28 -14.63
N PHE A 76 0.58 8.47 -15.53
CA PHE A 76 0.31 7.03 -15.57
C PHE A 76 0.73 6.34 -14.26
N THR A 77 1.95 6.60 -13.80
CA THR A 77 2.49 6.00 -12.59
C THR A 77 1.79 6.54 -11.35
N ALA A 78 1.43 7.83 -11.32
CA ALA A 78 0.60 8.39 -10.25
C ALA A 78 -0.76 7.67 -10.14
N LYS A 79 -1.43 7.43 -11.27
CA LYS A 79 -2.67 6.65 -11.33
C LYS A 79 -2.45 5.20 -10.85
N ALA A 80 -1.35 4.58 -11.26
CA ALA A 80 -1.00 3.23 -10.82
C ALA A 80 -0.78 3.15 -9.29
N LEU A 81 -0.15 4.16 -8.68
CA LEU A 81 0.02 4.22 -7.22
C LEU A 81 -1.32 4.33 -6.48
N VAL A 82 -2.28 5.10 -7.01
CA VAL A 82 -3.63 5.18 -6.46
C VAL A 82 -4.33 3.82 -6.55
N VAL A 83 -4.25 3.16 -7.71
CA VAL A 83 -4.80 1.81 -7.90
C VAL A 83 -4.15 0.82 -6.94
N ALA A 84 -2.83 0.90 -6.73
CA ALA A 84 -2.11 0.06 -5.78
C ALA A 84 -2.60 0.29 -4.33
N ALA A 85 -2.83 1.54 -3.92
CA ALA A 85 -3.36 1.85 -2.59
C ALA A 85 -4.77 1.27 -2.37
N ILE A 86 -5.64 1.36 -3.37
CA ILE A 86 -6.98 0.75 -3.36
C ILE A 86 -6.87 -0.78 -3.33
N GLY A 87 -6.02 -1.36 -4.16
CA GLY A 87 -5.76 -2.81 -4.19
C GLY A 87 -5.30 -3.31 -2.82
N LEU A 88 -4.41 -2.57 -2.16
CA LEU A 88 -3.96 -2.87 -0.81
C LEU A 88 -5.13 -2.89 0.19
N LEU A 89 -6.06 -1.94 0.11
CA LEU A 89 -7.25 -1.89 0.97
C LEU A 89 -8.17 -3.09 0.76
N LEU A 90 -8.40 -3.47 -0.50
CA LEU A 90 -9.39 -4.48 -0.85
C LEU A 90 -8.86 -5.90 -0.68
N LEU A 91 -7.54 -6.11 -0.81
CA LEU A 91 -6.91 -7.43 -0.75
C LEU A 91 -7.31 -8.25 0.49
N PRO A 92 -7.16 -7.74 1.73
CA PRO A 92 -7.57 -8.49 2.91
C PRO A 92 -9.06 -8.79 2.93
N HIS A 93 -9.90 -7.85 2.46
CA HIS A 93 -11.34 -8.07 2.41
C HIS A 93 -11.72 -9.21 1.45
N ALA A 94 -11.12 -9.22 0.25
CA ALA A 94 -11.37 -10.23 -0.77
C ALA A 94 -10.92 -11.63 -0.30
N VAL A 95 -9.71 -11.72 0.29
CA VAL A 95 -9.18 -12.99 0.81
C VAL A 95 -10.09 -13.56 1.89
N TYR A 96 -10.49 -12.74 2.86
CA TYR A 96 -11.37 -13.21 3.93
C TYR A 96 -12.78 -13.57 3.46
N PHE A 97 -13.30 -12.86 2.46
CA PHE A 97 -14.58 -13.20 1.85
C PHE A 97 -14.54 -14.59 1.19
N MET A 98 -13.49 -14.89 0.43
CA MET A 98 -13.32 -16.20 -0.18
C MET A 98 -13.11 -17.30 0.87
N GLN A 99 -12.30 -17.04 1.90
CA GLN A 99 -12.07 -17.98 2.99
C GLN A 99 -13.36 -18.32 3.73
N HIS A 100 -14.21 -17.33 4.00
CA HIS A 100 -15.47 -17.54 4.69
C HIS A 100 -16.41 -18.45 3.89
N GLN A 101 -16.56 -18.20 2.58
CA GLN A 101 -17.39 -19.04 1.71
C GLN A 101 -16.92 -20.48 1.65
N VAL A 102 -15.60 -20.69 1.54
CA VAL A 102 -15.02 -22.04 1.53
C VAL A 102 -15.28 -22.74 2.86
N HIS A 103 -15.23 -22.02 3.98
CA HIS A 103 -15.52 -22.60 5.28
C HIS A 103 -16.99 -23.02 5.40
N GLU A 104 -17.93 -22.19 4.93
CA GLU A 104 -19.36 -22.52 4.89
C GLU A 104 -19.65 -23.72 3.98
N GLU A 105 -19.01 -23.82 2.82
CA GLU A 105 -19.25 -24.89 1.83
C GLU A 105 -18.70 -26.26 2.28
N ASN A 106 -17.61 -26.29 3.05
CA ASN A 106 -16.92 -27.53 3.42
C ASN A 106 -17.21 -28.05 4.84
N GLU A 107 -17.77 -27.24 5.75
CA GLU A 107 -18.10 -27.65 7.13
C GLU A 107 -19.58 -28.03 7.34
N HIS A 108 -20.23 -28.56 6.29
CA HIS A 108 -21.53 -29.24 6.40
C HIS A 108 -21.42 -30.70 6.84
#